data_AF-A0A7X1NX17-F1
#
_entry.id   AF-A0A7X1NX17-F1
#
_cell.length_a   1.000
_cell.length_b   1.000
_cell.length_c   1.000
_cell.angle_alpha   90.00
_cell.angle_beta   90.00
_cell.angle_gamma   90.00
#
_symmetry.space_group_name_H-M   'P 1'
#
loop_
_entity.id
_entity.type
_entity.pdbx_description
1 polymer ?
#
loop_
_entity_poly.entity_id
_entity_poly.type
_entity_poly.pdbx_seq_one_letter_code
_entity_poly.pdbx_strand_id
1 'polypeptide(L)'
;MTRLLTLATLLLLTLVSGAGALKLRVFDPELQLNLGYGESSGGRMTVQLVRNYSGPVVLLFSRSEDERNEGLFLNLQPRYLGTLKAGQLTVEVGNTEQTLTRFLSGLKLSLTLQPVSQSFTLPGLRTTLTEKTAPEGGR
;
A
#
# COMPACT_ATOMS: atom_id res chain seq x y z
N MET A 1 27.71 51.03 -20.86
CA MET A 1 26.74 50.67 -19.81
C MET A 1 26.09 49.33 -20.21
N THR A 2 26.79 48.21 -20.02
CA THR A 2 26.58 47.24 -18.91
C THR A 2 25.17 46.61 -18.98
N ARG A 3 24.96 45.66 -19.89
CA ARG A 3 24.98 44.20 -19.60
C ARG A 3 24.14 43.81 -18.37
N LEU A 4 22.87 44.20 -18.34
CA LEU A 4 21.96 43.91 -17.22
C LEU A 4 20.72 43.08 -17.64
N LEU A 5 20.75 42.43 -18.80
CA LEU A 5 19.54 41.82 -19.39
C LEU A 5 19.53 40.28 -19.45
N THR A 6 20.52 39.58 -18.91
CA THR A 6 20.64 38.12 -19.10
C THR A 6 20.99 37.33 -17.84
N LEU A 7 20.66 37.81 -16.64
CA LEU A 7 21.03 37.13 -15.39
C LEU A 7 19.88 37.04 -14.37
N ALA A 8 18.62 36.99 -14.83
CA ALA A 8 17.45 36.93 -13.95
C ALA A 8 16.53 35.72 -14.21
N THR A 9 17.01 34.68 -14.89
CA THR A 9 16.24 33.45 -15.21
C THR A 9 16.80 32.17 -14.57
N LEU A 10 17.78 32.27 -13.67
CA LEU A 10 18.49 31.10 -13.12
C LEU A 10 18.23 30.82 -11.64
N LEU A 11 17.27 31.49 -11.00
CA LEU A 11 16.95 31.23 -9.60
C LEU A 11 15.63 30.47 -9.47
N LEU A 12 15.73 29.29 -8.86
CA LEU A 12 14.68 28.46 -8.24
C LEU A 12 13.98 27.42 -9.15
N LEU A 13 14.79 26.48 -9.69
CA LEU A 13 14.42 25.06 -9.62
C LEU A 13 14.52 24.58 -8.15
N THR A 14 13.72 25.15 -7.24
CA THR A 14 13.61 24.62 -5.88
C THR A 14 12.81 23.34 -5.94
N LEU A 15 13.55 22.23 -5.88
CA LEU A 15 13.18 20.98 -5.25
C LEU A 15 11.73 20.58 -5.47
N VAL A 16 11.51 19.75 -6.48
CA VAL A 16 10.45 18.75 -6.39
C VAL A 16 10.84 17.84 -5.22
N SER A 17 10.47 18.23 -4.00
CA SER A 17 10.61 17.36 -2.83
C SER A 17 9.84 16.09 -3.18
N GLY A 18 10.58 14.99 -3.34
CA GLY A 18 10.01 13.68 -3.60
C GLY A 18 8.91 13.46 -2.58
N ALA A 19 7.71 13.15 -3.07
CA ALA A 19 6.55 12.92 -2.23
C ALA A 19 6.88 11.86 -1.18
N GLY A 20 7.21 12.33 0.03
CA GLY A 20 7.43 11.49 1.20
C GLY A 20 6.20 10.64 1.40
N ALA A 21 6.41 9.33 1.40
CA ALA A 21 5.35 8.37 1.23
C ALA A 21 4.98 7.71 2.56
N LEU A 22 3.73 7.89 3.04
CA LEU A 22 3.20 7.11 4.16
C LEU A 22 3.21 5.62 3.80
N LYS A 23 3.97 4.82 4.54
CA LYS A 23 4.04 3.38 4.35
C LYS A 23 3.05 2.70 5.27
N LEU A 24 2.33 1.74 4.72
CA LEU A 24 1.41 0.85 5.42
C LEU A 24 1.94 -0.58 5.29
N ARG A 25 1.92 -1.34 6.37
CA ARG A 25 2.15 -2.79 6.35
C ARG A 25 1.01 -3.47 7.06
N VAL A 26 0.44 -4.49 6.44
CA VAL A 26 -0.62 -5.31 7.02
C VAL A 26 0.02 -6.62 7.46
N PHE A 27 0.07 -6.84 8.76
CA PHE A 27 0.73 -7.97 9.38
C PHE A 27 -0.26 -8.81 10.17
N ASP A 28 -0.12 -10.12 10.10
CA ASP A 28 -0.85 -11.05 10.93
C ASP A 28 -0.05 -11.39 12.20
N PRO A 29 -0.53 -11.06 13.40
CA PRO A 29 0.21 -11.35 14.64
C PRO A 29 0.18 -12.82 15.04
N GLU A 30 -0.80 -13.60 14.58
CA GLU A 30 -0.96 -15.01 14.97
C GLU A 30 -0.05 -15.92 14.13
N LEU A 31 -0.05 -15.70 12.82
CA LEU A 31 0.73 -16.43 11.83
C LEU A 31 2.09 -15.79 11.55
N GLN A 32 2.37 -14.63 12.16
CA GLN A 32 3.55 -13.80 11.92
C GLN A 32 3.82 -13.53 10.43
N LEU A 33 2.74 -13.40 9.64
CA LEU A 33 2.80 -13.34 8.19
C LEU A 33 2.49 -11.92 7.68
N ASN A 34 3.25 -11.46 6.70
CA ASN A 34 2.98 -10.18 6.07
C ASN A 34 1.96 -10.36 4.93
N LEU A 35 0.77 -9.79 5.13
CA LEU A 35 -0.40 -9.96 4.27
C LEU A 35 -0.51 -8.85 3.22
N GLY A 36 0.24 -7.77 3.40
CA GLY A 36 0.16 -6.66 2.48
C GLY A 36 1.09 -5.50 2.78
N TYR A 37 1.39 -4.76 1.73
CA TYR A 37 2.17 -3.55 1.79
C TYR A 37 1.40 -2.42 1.14
N GLY A 38 1.44 -1.23 1.71
CA GLY A 38 0.88 -0.06 1.10
C GLY A 38 1.86 1.10 1.15
N GLU A 39 1.75 1.97 0.17
CA GLU A 39 2.54 3.18 0.09
C GLU A 39 1.65 4.31 -0.40
N SER A 40 1.74 5.47 0.24
CA SER A 40 1.04 6.66 -0.18
C SER A 40 1.96 7.57 -0.98
N SER A 41 1.52 8.06 -2.12
CA SER A 41 2.26 9.03 -2.91
C SER A 41 1.27 10.00 -3.55
N GLY A 42 1.58 11.30 -3.48
CA GLY A 42 0.76 12.34 -4.11
C GLY A 42 -0.72 12.35 -3.66
N GLY A 43 -0.99 12.06 -2.38
CA GLY A 43 -2.36 12.02 -1.85
C GLY A 43 -3.14 10.73 -2.16
N ARG A 44 -2.49 9.70 -2.73
CA ARG A 44 -3.09 8.39 -3.02
C ARG A 44 -2.33 7.29 -2.27
N MET A 45 -3.03 6.50 -1.48
CA MET A 45 -2.50 5.30 -0.82
C MET A 45 -2.78 4.08 -1.69
N THR A 46 -1.73 3.44 -2.21
CA THR A 46 -1.84 2.17 -2.92
C THR A 46 -1.54 1.04 -1.96
N VAL A 47 -2.46 0.09 -1.80
CA VAL A 47 -2.31 -1.04 -0.87
C VAL A 47 -2.39 -2.34 -1.63
N GLN A 48 -1.27 -3.04 -1.62
CA GLN A 48 -1.08 -4.39 -2.11
C GLN A 48 -1.45 -5.39 -1.02
N LEU A 49 -2.49 -6.21 -1.26
CA LEU A 49 -3.05 -7.09 -0.24
C LEU A 49 -3.36 -8.48 -0.81
N VAL A 50 -3.12 -9.52 -0.02
CA VAL A 50 -3.44 -10.91 -0.35
C VAL A 50 -4.96 -11.11 -0.38
N ARG A 51 -5.51 -11.66 -1.49
CA ARG A 51 -6.96 -11.82 -1.66
C ARG A 51 -7.60 -12.91 -0.79
N ASN A 52 -6.87 -13.99 -0.52
CA ASN A 52 -7.41 -15.21 0.10
C ASN A 52 -7.15 -15.30 1.60
N TYR A 53 -6.98 -14.15 2.27
CA TYR A 53 -6.77 -14.09 3.71
C TYR A 53 -7.98 -13.50 4.42
N SER A 54 -8.37 -14.11 5.53
CA SER A 54 -9.43 -13.60 6.40
C SER A 54 -9.06 -13.84 7.86
N GLY A 55 -8.98 -12.79 8.66
CA GLY A 55 -8.57 -12.89 10.06
C GLY A 55 -8.18 -11.55 10.68
N PRO A 56 -7.79 -11.54 11.96
CA PRO A 56 -7.34 -10.35 12.67
C PRO A 56 -5.97 -9.91 12.15
N VAL A 57 -5.80 -8.62 11.90
CA VAL A 57 -4.56 -8.08 11.34
C VAL A 57 -4.15 -6.81 12.08
N VAL A 58 -2.86 -6.54 12.06
CA VAL A 58 -2.25 -5.32 12.59
C VAL A 58 -1.79 -4.47 11.42
N LEU A 59 -2.30 -3.25 11.37
CA LEU A 59 -1.87 -2.24 10.42
C LEU A 59 -0.76 -1.41 11.05
N LEU A 60 0.40 -1.45 10.44
CA LEU A 60 1.56 -0.68 10.85
C LEU A 60 1.75 0.47 9.87
N PHE A 61 1.74 1.69 10.39
CA PHE A 61 1.96 2.89 9.60
C PHE A 61 3.31 3.50 9.95
N SER A 62 4.06 3.87 8.92
CA SER A 62 5.35 4.52 9.05
C SER A 62 5.35 5.75 8.15
N ARG A 63 5.48 6.92 8.80
CA ARG A 63 5.60 8.22 8.13
C ARG A 63 7.01 8.36 7.59
N SER A 64 7.15 8.93 6.41
CA SER A 64 8.46 9.34 5.89
C SER A 64 9.00 10.54 6.67
N GLU A 65 10.32 10.75 6.65
CA GLU A 65 10.95 11.88 7.33
C GLU A 65 10.41 13.22 6.82
N ASP A 66 10.15 13.33 5.51
CA ASP A 66 9.54 14.52 4.90
C ASP A 66 8.15 14.81 5.49
N GLU A 67 7.27 13.81 5.60
CA GLU A 67 5.94 13.97 6.21
C GLU A 67 6.01 14.32 7.70
N ARG A 68 7.01 13.77 8.40
CA ARG A 68 7.24 14.07 9.82
C ARG A 68 7.70 15.52 10.00
N ASN A 69 8.59 16.01 9.15
CA ASN A 69 9.10 17.38 9.17
C ASN A 69 8.03 18.40 8.78
N GLU A 70 7.15 18.05 7.83
CA GLU A 70 6.00 18.85 7.40
C GLU A 70 4.82 18.81 8.39
N GLY A 71 4.90 18.01 9.47
CA GLY A 71 3.82 17.88 10.45
C GLY A 71 2.56 17.21 9.88
N LEU A 72 2.69 16.42 8.82
CA LEU A 72 1.58 15.71 8.22
C LEU A 72 1.23 14.45 9.05
N PHE A 73 -0.06 14.09 9.08
CA PHE A 73 -0.56 12.89 9.76
C PHE A 73 -0.19 12.79 11.26
N LEU A 74 -0.19 13.92 11.98
CA LEU A 74 0.12 13.98 13.42
C LEU A 74 -0.81 13.10 14.29
N ASN A 75 -2.06 12.94 13.87
CA ASN A 75 -3.07 12.14 14.59
C ASN A 75 -3.03 10.65 14.23
N LEU A 76 -2.09 10.25 13.37
CA LEU A 76 -1.96 8.87 12.92
C LEU A 76 -1.08 8.08 13.89
N GLN A 77 -1.63 6.99 14.42
CA GLN A 77 -0.92 6.07 15.29
C GLN A 77 -0.03 5.13 14.45
N PRO A 78 1.14 4.74 14.96
CA PRO A 78 2.03 3.82 14.24
C PRO A 78 1.44 2.42 14.08
N ARG A 79 0.45 2.06 14.91
CA ARG A 79 -0.17 0.73 14.94
C ARG A 79 -1.67 0.87 15.14
N TYR A 80 -2.42 0.11 14.34
CA TYR A 80 -3.85 -0.11 14.52
C TYR A 80 -4.18 -1.60 14.45
N LEU A 81 -5.22 -1.99 15.17
CA LEU A 81 -5.83 -3.31 15.02
C LEU A 81 -6.90 -3.25 13.95
N GLY A 82 -7.18 -4.38 13.33
CA GLY A 82 -8.17 -4.47 12.28
C GLY A 82 -8.52 -5.90 11.96
N THR A 83 -9.48 -6.08 11.06
CA THR A 83 -9.77 -7.39 10.51
C THR A 83 -9.72 -7.30 8.99
N LEU A 84 -9.15 -8.34 8.37
CA LEU A 84 -9.25 -8.51 6.93
C LEU A 84 -10.32 -9.54 6.64
N LYS A 85 -11.28 -9.18 5.77
CA LYS A 85 -12.34 -10.09 5.35
C LYS A 85 -12.66 -9.88 3.88
N ALA A 86 -12.51 -10.94 3.08
CA ALA A 86 -12.85 -10.93 1.64
C ALA A 86 -12.22 -9.75 0.86
N GLY A 87 -10.96 -9.40 1.18
CA GLY A 87 -10.26 -8.28 0.54
C GLY A 87 -10.68 -6.88 1.00
N GLN A 88 -11.58 -6.77 1.98
CA GLN A 88 -11.87 -5.52 2.69
C GLN A 88 -11.11 -5.47 4.00
N LEU A 89 -10.37 -4.39 4.21
CA LEU A 89 -9.63 -4.13 5.45
C LEU A 89 -10.42 -3.15 6.31
N THR A 90 -10.78 -3.58 7.51
CA THR A 90 -11.35 -2.72 8.55
C THR A 90 -10.27 -2.41 9.57
N VAL A 91 -10.36 -1.22 10.14
CA VAL A 91 -9.44 -0.67 11.12
C VAL A 91 -10.26 -0.28 12.33
N GLU A 92 -9.83 -0.74 13.49
CA GLU A 92 -10.38 -0.33 14.78
C GLU A 92 -9.59 0.89 15.27
N VAL A 93 -10.27 2.02 15.41
CA VAL A 93 -9.70 3.25 15.93
C VAL A 93 -10.40 3.56 17.25
N GLY A 94 -9.75 3.20 18.36
CA GLY A 94 -10.35 3.29 19.68
C GLY A 94 -11.45 2.24 19.83
N ASN A 95 -12.72 2.67 19.79
CA ASN A 95 -13.92 1.82 19.87
C ASN A 95 -14.76 1.84 18.59
N THR A 96 -14.22 2.38 17.50
CA THR A 96 -14.95 2.51 16.24
C THR A 96 -14.25 1.71 15.15
N GLU A 97 -14.95 0.71 14.63
CA GLU A 97 -14.55 -0.02 13.44
C GLU A 97 -14.92 0.80 12.20
N GLN A 98 -13.94 1.04 11.33
CA GLN A 98 -14.16 1.74 10.06
C GLN A 98 -13.35 1.09 8.95
N THR A 99 -13.84 1.18 7.72
CA THR A 99 -13.10 0.66 6.57
C THR A 99 -11.82 1.48 6.35
N LEU A 100 -10.76 0.84 5.86
CA LEU A 100 -9.51 1.51 5.54
C LEU A 100 -9.75 2.71 4.60
N THR A 101 -10.64 2.56 3.62
CA THR A 101 -11.03 3.65 2.71
C THR A 101 -11.55 4.85 3.47
N ARG A 102 -12.42 4.64 4.47
CA ARG A 102 -13.01 5.73 5.27
C ARG A 102 -11.96 6.38 6.17
N PHE A 103 -11.12 5.58 6.80
CA PHE A 103 -10.00 6.04 7.63
C PHE A 103 -9.06 6.95 6.83
N LEU A 104 -8.60 6.48 5.66
CA LEU A 104 -7.70 7.23 4.78
C LEU A 104 -8.37 8.47 4.19
N SER A 105 -9.68 8.41 3.89
CA SER A 105 -10.43 9.58 3.43
C SER A 105 -10.44 10.71 4.47
N GLY A 106 -10.50 10.38 5.77
CA GLY A 106 -10.37 11.36 6.85
C GLY A 106 -9.01 12.05 6.86
N LEU A 107 -7.98 11.40 6.31
CA LEU A 107 -6.63 11.91 6.14
C LEU A 107 -6.40 12.55 4.75
N LYS A 108 -7.48 12.74 3.97
CA LYS A 108 -7.44 13.22 2.57
C LYS A 108 -6.63 12.32 1.63
N LEU A 109 -6.50 11.03 1.95
CA LEU A 109 -5.83 10.03 1.12
C LEU A 109 -6.86 9.18 0.36
N SER A 110 -6.66 9.01 -0.93
CA SER A 110 -7.47 8.11 -1.76
C SER A 110 -6.90 6.69 -1.74
N LEU A 111 -7.71 5.67 -1.44
CA LEU A 111 -7.25 4.27 -1.41
C LEU A 111 -7.34 3.62 -2.80
N THR A 112 -6.25 2.98 -3.22
CA THR A 112 -6.19 2.09 -4.39
C THR A 112 -5.79 0.70 -3.92
N LEU A 113 -6.71 -0.26 -3.96
CA LEU A 113 -6.42 -1.65 -3.59
C LEU A 113 -5.88 -2.40 -4.81
N GLN A 114 -4.62 -2.81 -4.72
CA GLN A 114 -3.98 -3.70 -5.67
C GLN A 114 -4.02 -5.12 -5.10
N PRO A 115 -4.78 -6.03 -5.71
CA PRO A 115 -4.78 -7.41 -5.25
C PRO A 115 -3.45 -8.07 -5.62
N VAL A 116 -2.74 -8.57 -4.61
CA VAL A 116 -1.57 -9.41 -4.83
C VAL A 116 -2.05 -10.85 -4.92
N SER A 117 -2.07 -11.38 -6.13
CA SER A 117 -2.02 -12.82 -6.33
C SER A 117 -0.61 -13.25 -5.93
N GLN A 118 -0.41 -13.69 -4.68
CA GLN A 118 0.81 -14.42 -4.35
C GLN A 118 0.77 -15.73 -5.13
N SER A 119 1.26 -15.72 -6.37
CA SER A 119 1.74 -16.92 -7.02
C SER A 119 2.95 -17.36 -6.22
N PHE A 120 2.72 -18.14 -5.17
CA PHE A 120 3.76 -18.90 -4.49
C PHE A 120 4.37 -19.83 -5.53
N THR A 121 5.39 -19.33 -6.23
CA THR A 121 6.24 -20.17 -7.07
C THR A 121 7.21 -20.79 -6.09
N LEU A 122 6.79 -21.89 -5.46
CA LEU A 122 7.72 -22.76 -4.74
C LEU A 122 8.81 -23.14 -5.76
N PRO A 123 10.08 -22.74 -5.57
CA PRO A 123 11.15 -23.11 -6.49
C PRO A 123 11.33 -24.63 -6.39
N GLY A 124 10.65 -25.38 -7.24
CA GLY A 124 10.70 -26.85 -7.25
C GLY A 124 9.37 -27.59 -7.39
N LEU A 125 8.21 -26.97 -7.20
CA LEU A 125 6.94 -27.64 -7.52
C LEU A 125 6.55 -27.37 -8.97
N ARG A 126 6.90 -28.31 -9.85
CA ARG A 126 6.26 -28.43 -11.16
C ARG A 126 4.77 -28.68 -10.92
N THR A 127 3.92 -27.67 -11.09
CA THR A 127 2.51 -27.90 -11.34
C THR A 127 2.41 -28.50 -12.73
N THR A 128 2.39 -29.83 -12.80
CA THR A 128 1.87 -30.52 -13.97
C THR A 128 0.41 -30.11 -14.08
N LEU A 129 0.12 -29.18 -14.99
CA LEU A 129 -1.23 -29.04 -15.53
C LEU A 129 -1.47 -30.27 -16.44
N THR A 130 -1.67 -31.42 -15.82
CA THR A 130 -2.22 -32.62 -16.46
C THR A 130 -3.68 -32.71 -16.06
N GLU A 131 -4.54 -32.15 -16.89
CA GLU A 131 -5.91 -32.61 -17.21
C GLU A 131 -6.40 -31.64 -18.30
N LYS A 132 -6.87 -31.98 -19.50
CA LYS A 132 -7.25 -33.24 -20.16
C LYS A 132 -7.71 -32.85 -21.56
N THR A 133 -7.03 -33.29 -22.62
CA THR A 133 -7.65 -33.42 -23.96
C THR A 133 -6.87 -34.42 -24.82
N ALA A 134 -7.16 -35.71 -24.62
CA ALA A 134 -7.15 -36.70 -25.69
C ALA A 134 -8.49 -37.43 -25.58
N PRO A 135 -9.25 -37.53 -26.68
CA PRO A 135 -9.19 -38.78 -27.41
C PRO A 135 -9.02 -38.59 -28.93
N GLU A 136 -8.15 -39.43 -29.49
CA GLU A 136 -8.40 -40.37 -30.58
C GLU A 136 -9.34 -40.01 -31.76
N GLY A 137 -8.82 -40.18 -32.98
CA GLY A 137 -9.58 -40.30 -34.24
C GLY A 137 -8.83 -39.60 -35.38
N GLY A 138 -8.16 -40.27 -36.34
CA GLY A 138 -8.56 -41.50 -37.01
C GLY A 138 -9.28 -41.17 -38.31
N ARG A 139 -8.55 -40.63 -39.30
CA ARG A 139 -8.69 -40.85 -40.75
C ARG A 139 -7.72 -39.99 -41.55
#